data_AF-S4Y166-F1
#
_entry.id   AF-S4Y166-F1
#
_cell.length_a   1.000
_cell.length_b   1.000
_cell.length_c   1.000
_cell.angle_alpha   90.00
_cell.angle_beta   90.00
_cell.angle_gamma   90.00
#
_symmetry.space_group_name_H-M   'P 1'
#
loop_
_entity.id
_entity.type
_entity.pdbx_description
1 polymer ?
#
loop_
_entity_poly.entity_id
_entity_poly.type
_entity_poly.pdbx_seq_one_letter_code
_entity_poly.pdbx_strand_id
1 'polypeptide(L)'
;MAARTPGGKSPGARFPSVGSGRALLAPRRLAAAAAGALALLCAGPAAADDMQQFELAKTRFDAGHYEEALSRFAAMLDPASPPCERGATEVEGKPCRISDPALVERARGLAAAALVALRRTSEADAYIEQILLDNPVYSPNPAVFQPEVIDRFTAVRARIRARIEEMTRQKAAAQRAERLRIERGRDDERRWIAELHRLAGRERVVERNSRWIAMLPFGVGQFQNGDEGLGWFFLVGQAVAGGTSIVSALALSSYTNVDVTPRPRAPGTPAQAVDIDALNSRIETAAAVNRVAFGTFATLVAAGIAHAQITFIPERVSFRTRRVPPPPPGFSAAPTISALPGGLYAGLLGRF
;
A
#
# COMPACT_ATOMS: atom_id res chain seq x y z
N MET A 1 10.50 -40.93 -39.99
CA MET A 1 11.09 -42.09 -39.30
C MET A 1 11.01 -41.82 -37.81
N ALA A 2 9.97 -42.34 -37.13
CA ALA A 2 10.07 -43.44 -36.15
C ALA A 2 10.92 -43.03 -34.93
N ALA A 3 10.37 -42.87 -33.72
CA ALA A 3 9.94 -44.02 -32.93
C ALA A 3 8.79 -43.72 -31.95
N ARG A 4 7.85 -44.66 -31.92
CA ARG A 4 6.90 -44.94 -30.83
C ARG A 4 7.65 -45.58 -29.65
N THR A 5 7.20 -45.32 -28.44
CA THR A 5 7.14 -46.34 -27.38
C THR A 5 5.95 -46.11 -26.42
N PRO A 6 5.45 -47.17 -25.76
CA PRO A 6 4.05 -47.30 -25.34
C PRO A 6 3.84 -47.54 -23.83
N GLY A 7 2.57 -47.50 -23.40
CA GLY A 7 1.99 -48.31 -22.30
C GLY A 7 2.45 -47.99 -20.88
N GLY A 8 1.64 -48.02 -19.83
CA GLY A 8 0.32 -48.57 -19.63
C GLY A 8 0.20 -49.01 -18.16
N LYS A 9 -1.05 -49.08 -17.68
CA LYS A 9 -1.55 -49.76 -16.46
C LYS A 9 -1.40 -49.07 -15.10
N SER A 10 -2.56 -48.58 -14.64
CA SER A 10 -2.99 -48.53 -13.24
C SER A 10 -2.90 -49.90 -12.56
N PRO A 11 -2.78 -49.89 -11.23
CA PRO A 11 -3.62 -50.72 -10.38
C PRO A 11 -4.37 -49.88 -9.35
N GLY A 12 -5.61 -50.29 -9.09
CA GLY A 12 -6.50 -49.62 -8.16
C GLY A 12 -6.09 -49.79 -6.69
N ALA A 13 -6.56 -48.86 -5.88
CA ALA A 13 -6.73 -49.05 -4.45
C ALA A 13 -8.15 -48.61 -4.08
N ARG A 14 -8.85 -49.54 -3.45
CA ARG A 14 -10.23 -49.48 -2.98
C ARG A 14 -10.24 -49.10 -1.49
N PHE A 15 -11.23 -48.27 -1.12
CA PHE A 15 -11.86 -48.08 0.20
C PHE A 15 -11.06 -47.38 1.33
N PRO A 16 -11.71 -46.73 2.32
CA PRO A 16 -13.14 -46.84 2.70
C PRO A 16 -13.94 -45.53 2.77
N SER A 17 -15.25 -45.72 2.64
CA SER A 17 -16.33 -44.80 2.98
C SER A 17 -16.39 -44.57 4.49
N VAL A 18 -16.40 -43.31 4.93
CA VAL A 18 -16.79 -42.92 6.29
C VAL A 18 -17.61 -41.64 6.22
N GLY A 19 -18.76 -41.64 6.90
CA GLY A 19 -19.28 -40.44 7.54
C GLY A 19 -20.33 -39.66 6.78
N SER A 20 -21.58 -40.10 6.90
CA SER A 20 -22.78 -39.29 6.74
C SER A 20 -22.72 -38.04 7.63
N GLY A 21 -22.73 -36.84 7.03
CA GLY A 21 -22.94 -35.56 7.69
C GLY A 21 -23.99 -34.75 6.94
N ARG A 22 -25.15 -34.52 7.58
CA ARG A 22 -26.24 -33.66 7.09
C ARG A 22 -25.83 -32.17 7.18
N ALA A 23 -26.45 -31.36 6.31
CA ALA A 23 -26.56 -29.89 6.34
C ALA A 23 -25.31 -29.14 5.80
N LEU A 24 -25.37 -28.13 4.93
CA LEU A 24 -26.39 -27.11 4.61
C LEU A 24 -26.31 -26.75 3.10
N LEU A 25 -27.45 -26.74 2.42
CA LEU A 25 -27.66 -26.12 1.11
C LEU A 25 -27.98 -24.62 1.31
N ALA A 26 -27.06 -23.73 0.94
CA ALA A 26 -27.23 -22.33 0.48
C ALA A 26 -25.95 -21.53 0.80
N PRO A 27 -25.35 -20.79 -0.17
CA PRO A 27 -25.90 -19.48 -0.54
C PRO A 27 -25.60 -19.09 -2.00
N ARG A 28 -26.30 -19.67 -2.99
CA ARG A 28 -26.22 -19.18 -4.39
C ARG A 28 -27.27 -18.12 -4.74
N ARG A 29 -28.30 -17.94 -3.90
CA ARG A 29 -29.38 -16.97 -4.15
C ARG A 29 -29.09 -15.55 -3.65
N LEU A 30 -28.13 -15.38 -2.73
CA LEU A 30 -27.76 -14.05 -2.22
C LEU A 30 -26.86 -13.26 -3.18
N ALA A 31 -25.99 -13.94 -3.94
CA ALA A 31 -25.12 -13.28 -4.92
C ALA A 31 -25.89 -12.73 -6.14
N ALA A 32 -26.95 -13.43 -6.58
CA ALA A 32 -27.80 -12.97 -7.68
C ALA A 32 -28.67 -11.75 -7.29
N ALA A 33 -29.15 -11.70 -6.04
CA ALA A 33 -29.92 -10.57 -5.54
C ALA A 33 -29.05 -9.30 -5.39
N ALA A 34 -27.80 -9.44 -4.97
CA ALA A 34 -26.87 -8.30 -4.85
C ALA A 34 -26.46 -7.74 -6.22
N ALA A 35 -26.27 -8.58 -7.24
CA ALA A 35 -25.96 -8.14 -8.60
C ALA A 35 -27.15 -7.43 -9.29
N GLY A 36 -28.39 -7.91 -9.07
CA GLY A 36 -29.60 -7.24 -9.54
C GLY A 36 -29.85 -5.87 -8.89
N ALA A 37 -29.56 -5.76 -7.59
CA ALA A 37 -29.67 -4.49 -6.85
C ALA A 37 -28.64 -3.44 -7.31
N LEU A 38 -27.42 -3.87 -7.68
CA LEU A 38 -26.38 -2.96 -8.18
C LEU A 38 -26.67 -2.46 -9.61
N ALA A 39 -27.32 -3.27 -10.46
CA ALA A 39 -27.74 -2.86 -11.80
C ALA A 39 -28.88 -1.84 -11.78
N LEU A 40 -29.78 -1.91 -10.79
CA LEU A 40 -30.85 -0.92 -10.57
C LEU A 40 -30.32 0.43 -10.04
N LEU A 41 -29.16 0.45 -9.39
CA LEU A 41 -28.51 1.67 -8.90
C LEU A 41 -27.70 2.41 -9.99
N CYS A 42 -27.42 1.77 -11.12
CA CYS A 42 -26.69 2.35 -12.26
C CYS A 42 -27.61 2.78 -13.42
N ALA A 43 -28.93 2.63 -13.28
CA ALA A 43 -29.88 3.20 -14.23
C ALA A 43 -29.97 4.71 -14.00
N GLY A 44 -29.07 5.47 -14.65
CA GLY A 44 -29.21 6.92 -14.74
C GLY A 44 -30.61 7.29 -15.28
N PRO A 45 -31.14 8.47 -14.92
CA PRO A 45 -32.42 8.93 -15.46
C PRO A 45 -32.35 8.91 -16.98
N ALA A 46 -33.18 8.09 -17.61
CA ALA A 46 -33.20 7.97 -19.06
C ALA A 46 -33.90 9.19 -19.66
N ALA A 47 -33.20 9.90 -20.55
CA ALA A 47 -33.54 11.18 -21.16
C ALA A 47 -34.70 11.18 -22.18
N ALA A 48 -35.59 10.18 -22.16
CA ALA A 48 -36.66 10.08 -23.16
C ALA A 48 -37.75 11.17 -22.95
N ASP A 49 -38.03 11.52 -21.69
CA ASP A 49 -39.12 12.43 -21.33
C ASP A 49 -38.74 13.91 -21.58
N ASP A 50 -37.48 14.30 -21.36
CA ASP A 50 -36.97 15.66 -21.60
C ASP A 50 -37.14 16.08 -23.08
N MET A 51 -36.80 15.19 -24.00
CA MET A 51 -36.89 15.44 -25.44
C MET A 51 -38.36 15.58 -25.89
N GLN A 52 -39.25 14.74 -25.35
CA GLN A 52 -40.68 14.78 -25.69
C GLN A 52 -41.31 16.13 -25.26
N GLN A 53 -40.98 16.61 -24.06
CA GLN A 53 -41.47 17.91 -23.59
C GLN A 53 -40.91 19.08 -24.39
N PHE A 54 -39.63 19.01 -24.75
CA PHE A 54 -39.02 19.98 -25.64
C PHE A 54 -39.71 20.03 -27.00
N GLU A 55 -39.97 18.89 -27.64
CA GLU A 55 -40.65 18.83 -28.94
C GLU A 55 -42.11 19.32 -28.85
N LEU A 56 -42.80 19.10 -27.73
CA LEU A 56 -44.15 19.67 -27.51
C LEU A 56 -44.14 21.21 -27.43
N ALA A 57 -43.11 21.82 -26.87
CA ALA A 57 -42.98 23.28 -26.87
C ALA A 57 -42.53 23.80 -28.25
N LYS A 58 -41.61 23.09 -28.90
CA LYS A 58 -41.12 23.42 -30.24
C LYS A 58 -42.21 23.37 -31.30
N THR A 59 -43.07 22.37 -31.28
CA THR A 59 -44.22 22.29 -32.22
C THR A 59 -45.15 23.50 -32.12
N ARG A 60 -45.37 24.05 -30.90
CA ARG A 60 -46.12 25.30 -30.71
C ARG A 60 -45.39 26.52 -31.25
N PHE A 61 -44.08 26.56 -31.07
CA PHE A 61 -43.23 27.60 -31.64
C PHE A 61 -43.28 27.58 -33.17
N ASP A 62 -43.12 26.41 -33.78
CA ASP A 62 -43.14 26.21 -35.22
C ASP A 62 -44.51 26.54 -35.83
N ALA A 63 -45.60 26.33 -35.07
CA ALA A 63 -46.96 26.73 -35.44
C ALA A 63 -47.22 28.26 -35.31
N GLY A 64 -46.27 29.05 -34.80
CA GLY A 64 -46.41 30.49 -34.58
C GLY A 64 -47.16 30.87 -33.30
N HIS A 65 -47.50 29.91 -32.44
CA HIS A 65 -48.12 30.15 -31.14
C HIS A 65 -47.07 30.55 -30.08
N TYR A 66 -46.47 31.72 -30.26
CA TYR A 66 -45.29 32.15 -29.48
C TYR A 66 -45.57 32.34 -27.97
N GLU A 67 -46.76 32.77 -27.56
CA GLU A 67 -47.10 32.90 -26.13
C GLU A 67 -47.23 31.54 -25.44
N GLU A 68 -47.92 30.59 -26.08
CA GLU A 68 -48.05 29.22 -25.56
C GLU A 68 -46.68 28.54 -25.50
N ALA A 69 -45.86 28.69 -26.54
CA ALA A 69 -44.51 28.16 -26.58
C ALA A 69 -43.65 28.74 -25.45
N LEU A 70 -43.70 30.06 -25.23
CA LEU A 70 -42.95 30.72 -24.16
C LEU A 70 -43.38 30.24 -22.78
N SER A 71 -44.69 30.08 -22.52
CA SER A 71 -45.17 29.57 -21.24
C SER A 71 -44.63 28.17 -20.93
N ARG A 72 -44.56 27.31 -21.95
CA ARG A 72 -43.99 25.96 -21.84
C ARG A 72 -42.48 25.98 -21.64
N PHE A 73 -41.76 26.81 -22.40
CA PHE A 73 -40.32 26.97 -22.25
C PHE A 73 -39.96 27.54 -20.86
N ALA A 74 -40.69 28.53 -20.38
CA ALA A 74 -40.47 29.09 -19.04
C ALA A 74 -40.67 28.02 -17.97
N ALA A 75 -41.74 27.24 -18.05
CA ALA A 75 -42.04 26.23 -17.06
C ALA A 75 -41.04 25.05 -17.06
N MET A 76 -40.44 24.72 -18.21
CA MET A 76 -39.38 23.70 -18.27
C MET A 76 -37.99 24.19 -17.88
N LEU A 77 -37.77 25.50 -17.90
CA LEU A 77 -36.51 26.14 -17.51
C LEU A 77 -36.53 26.60 -16.05
N ASP A 78 -37.70 26.62 -15.42
CA ASP A 78 -37.87 27.04 -14.02
C ASP A 78 -37.23 26.00 -13.06
N PRO A 79 -36.26 26.41 -12.22
CA PRO A 79 -35.71 25.53 -11.19
C PRO A 79 -36.73 25.04 -10.16
N ALA A 80 -37.85 25.75 -9.97
CA ALA A 80 -38.92 25.37 -9.05
C ALA A 80 -39.81 24.23 -9.59
N SER A 81 -39.80 23.99 -10.90
CA SER A 81 -40.53 22.87 -11.51
C SER A 81 -39.87 21.53 -11.17
N PRO A 82 -40.66 20.48 -10.91
CA PRO A 82 -40.12 19.13 -10.69
C PRO A 82 -39.39 18.62 -11.94
N PRO A 83 -38.33 17.83 -11.79
CA PRO A 83 -37.65 17.22 -12.95
C PRO A 83 -38.63 16.34 -13.73
N CYS A 84 -38.43 16.23 -15.05
CA CYS A 84 -39.20 15.31 -15.87
C CYS A 84 -38.89 13.86 -15.48
N GLU A 85 -39.80 13.22 -14.73
CA GLU A 85 -39.74 11.80 -14.37
C GLU A 85 -40.63 10.96 -15.30
N ARG A 86 -40.24 9.69 -15.52
CA ARG A 86 -40.99 8.73 -16.35
C ARG A 86 -42.44 8.60 -15.90
N GLY A 87 -43.37 8.79 -16.84
CA GLY A 87 -44.79 8.44 -16.70
C GLY A 87 -45.68 9.44 -15.97
N ALA A 88 -45.14 10.55 -15.46
CA ALA A 88 -45.93 11.57 -14.76
C ALA A 88 -46.52 12.65 -15.68
N THR A 89 -45.91 12.88 -16.86
CA THR A 89 -46.28 14.03 -17.71
C THR A 89 -47.53 13.83 -18.56
N GLU A 90 -47.98 12.60 -18.78
CA GLU A 90 -49.23 12.33 -19.53
C GLU A 90 -50.49 12.39 -18.64
N VAL A 91 -50.36 12.16 -17.32
CA VAL A 91 -51.53 12.01 -16.44
C VAL A 91 -52.06 13.35 -15.92
N GLU A 92 -51.23 14.40 -15.85
CA GLU A 92 -51.64 15.69 -15.27
C GLU A 92 -51.39 16.93 -16.16
N GLY A 93 -50.74 16.80 -17.32
CA GLY A 93 -50.45 17.95 -18.19
C GLY A 93 -49.61 19.06 -17.53
N LYS A 94 -48.92 18.74 -16.43
CA LYS A 94 -48.08 19.70 -15.69
C LYS A 94 -46.70 19.84 -16.36
N PRO A 95 -46.17 21.06 -16.48
CA PRO A 95 -44.84 21.28 -17.02
C PRO A 95 -43.77 20.74 -16.06
N CYS A 96 -42.72 20.16 -16.62
CA CYS A 96 -41.59 19.61 -15.88
C CYS A 96 -40.27 20.21 -16.37
N ARG A 97 -39.26 20.18 -15.49
CA ARG A 97 -37.95 20.76 -15.72
C ARG A 97 -37.04 19.82 -16.51
N ILE A 98 -36.48 20.31 -17.61
CA ILE A 98 -35.47 19.60 -18.39
C ILE A 98 -34.10 19.66 -17.70
N SER A 99 -33.37 18.54 -17.71
CA SER A 99 -32.08 18.41 -17.01
C SER A 99 -30.89 18.35 -17.96
N ASP A 100 -31.10 17.97 -19.22
CA ASP A 100 -30.03 17.94 -20.22
C ASP A 100 -29.54 19.36 -20.58
N PRO A 101 -28.24 19.69 -20.34
CA PRO A 101 -27.67 21.00 -20.67
C PRO A 101 -27.85 21.39 -22.14
N ALA A 102 -27.79 20.43 -23.07
CA ALA A 102 -27.93 20.71 -24.50
C ALA A 102 -29.38 21.08 -24.87
N LEU A 103 -30.37 20.47 -24.22
CA LEU A 103 -31.78 20.82 -24.39
C LEU A 103 -32.12 22.15 -23.71
N VAL A 104 -31.55 22.41 -22.53
CA VAL A 104 -31.70 23.69 -21.82
C VAL A 104 -31.21 24.85 -22.68
N GLU A 105 -30.04 24.72 -23.30
CA GLU A 105 -29.50 25.75 -24.20
C GLU A 105 -30.42 26.00 -25.41
N ARG A 106 -30.90 24.93 -26.06
CA ARG A 106 -31.83 25.04 -27.20
C ARG A 106 -33.17 25.64 -26.80
N ALA A 107 -33.74 25.23 -25.66
CA ALA A 107 -35.00 25.73 -25.14
C ALA A 107 -34.92 27.22 -24.82
N ARG A 108 -33.82 27.69 -24.20
CA ARG A 108 -33.59 29.12 -23.97
C ARG A 108 -33.44 29.89 -25.28
N GLY A 109 -32.76 29.32 -26.28
CA GLY A 109 -32.62 29.92 -27.61
C GLY A 109 -33.98 30.13 -28.29
N LEU A 110 -34.84 29.11 -28.29
CA LEU A 110 -36.20 29.19 -28.84
C LEU A 110 -37.12 30.12 -28.02
N ALA A 111 -36.99 30.13 -26.69
CA ALA A 111 -37.71 31.09 -25.84
C ALA A 111 -37.32 32.53 -26.15
N ALA A 112 -36.03 32.82 -26.33
CA ALA A 112 -35.55 34.13 -26.76
C ALA A 112 -36.09 34.51 -28.13
N ALA A 113 -36.13 33.56 -29.09
CA ALA A 113 -36.72 33.80 -30.41
C ALA A 113 -38.22 34.10 -30.34
N ALA A 114 -38.98 33.39 -29.49
CA ALA A 114 -40.40 33.63 -29.28
C ALA A 114 -40.64 35.03 -28.69
N LEU A 115 -39.82 35.44 -27.72
CA LEU A 115 -39.87 36.78 -27.12
C LEU A 115 -39.55 37.89 -28.12
N VAL A 116 -38.59 37.67 -29.04
CA VAL A 116 -38.29 38.61 -30.12
C VAL A 116 -39.50 38.74 -31.06
N ALA A 117 -40.13 37.62 -31.45
CA ALA A 117 -41.33 37.64 -32.28
C ALA A 117 -42.50 38.39 -31.61
N LEU A 118 -42.65 38.27 -30.28
CA LEU A 118 -43.63 39.00 -29.46
C LEU A 118 -43.21 40.45 -29.14
N ARG A 119 -42.10 40.96 -29.71
CA ARG A 119 -41.53 42.30 -29.44
C ARG A 119 -41.13 42.55 -27.97
N ARG A 120 -41.02 41.51 -27.14
CA ARG A 120 -40.59 41.56 -25.73
C ARG A 120 -39.07 41.46 -25.62
N THR A 121 -38.38 42.42 -26.21
CA THR A 121 -36.91 42.36 -26.41
C THR A 121 -36.08 42.44 -25.13
N SER A 122 -36.58 43.09 -24.07
CA SER A 122 -35.90 43.14 -22.77
C SER A 122 -35.83 41.78 -22.08
N GLU A 123 -36.88 40.97 -22.22
CA GLU A 123 -36.93 39.62 -21.67
C GLU A 123 -36.11 38.64 -22.52
N ALA A 124 -36.13 38.82 -23.85
CA ALA A 124 -35.27 38.04 -24.74
C ALA A 124 -33.79 38.22 -24.37
N ASP A 125 -33.39 39.45 -24.05
CA ASP A 125 -32.02 39.77 -23.62
C ASP A 125 -31.60 39.01 -22.36
N ALA A 126 -32.52 38.79 -21.42
CA ALA A 126 -32.22 38.05 -20.20
C ALA A 126 -31.92 36.57 -20.50
N TYR A 127 -32.68 35.93 -21.38
CA TYR A 127 -32.41 34.56 -21.83
C TYR A 127 -31.10 34.47 -22.64
N ILE A 128 -30.85 35.44 -23.53
CA ILE A 128 -29.63 35.51 -24.32
C ILE A 128 -28.40 35.68 -23.42
N GLU A 129 -28.48 36.56 -22.42
CA GLU A 129 -27.40 36.77 -21.46
C GLU A 129 -27.11 35.48 -20.68
N GLN A 130 -28.14 34.76 -20.21
CA GLN A 130 -27.95 33.47 -19.55
C GLN A 130 -27.23 32.45 -20.45
N ILE A 131 -27.65 32.33 -21.72
CA ILE A 131 -27.00 31.42 -22.68
C ILE A 131 -25.51 31.77 -22.83
N LEU A 132 -25.19 33.05 -23.01
CA LEU A 132 -23.81 33.50 -23.25
C LEU A 132 -22.92 33.44 -21.99
N LEU A 133 -23.50 33.53 -20.79
CA LEU A 133 -22.77 33.33 -19.53
C LEU A 133 -22.45 31.86 -19.27
N ASP A 134 -23.36 30.97 -19.66
CA ASP A 134 -23.18 29.52 -19.55
C ASP A 134 -22.24 28.99 -20.64
N ASN A 135 -22.46 29.42 -21.89
CA ASN A 135 -21.67 29.07 -23.07
C ASN A 135 -21.25 30.31 -23.89
N PRO A 136 -20.05 30.87 -23.61
CA PRO A 136 -19.53 32.05 -24.33
C PRO A 136 -19.33 31.87 -25.84
N VAL A 137 -19.20 30.62 -26.30
CA VAL A 137 -18.92 30.28 -27.70
C VAL A 137 -20.21 30.03 -28.49
N TYR A 138 -21.36 29.97 -27.81
CA TYR A 138 -22.66 29.73 -28.44
C TYR A 138 -22.89 30.66 -29.64
N SER A 139 -23.34 30.12 -30.76
CA SER A 139 -23.73 30.90 -31.93
C SER A 139 -25.09 30.40 -32.41
N PRO A 140 -26.12 31.27 -32.50
CA PRO A 140 -27.40 30.88 -33.08
C PRO A 140 -27.22 30.36 -34.51
N ASN A 141 -27.88 29.25 -34.85
CA ASN A 141 -27.85 28.72 -36.20
C ASN A 141 -28.74 29.56 -37.14
N PRO A 142 -28.22 30.14 -38.23
CA PRO A 142 -29.01 30.94 -39.18
C PRO A 142 -30.15 30.18 -39.87
N ALA A 143 -30.06 28.85 -39.94
CA ALA A 143 -31.14 28.03 -40.52
C ALA A 143 -32.34 27.87 -39.57
N VAL A 144 -32.14 28.09 -38.26
CA VAL A 144 -33.17 27.89 -37.23
C VAL A 144 -33.71 29.24 -36.73
N PHE A 145 -32.86 30.24 -36.63
CA PHE A 145 -33.21 31.54 -36.07
C PHE A 145 -33.32 32.62 -37.15
N GLN A 146 -34.32 33.49 -37.02
CA GLN A 146 -34.48 34.64 -37.90
C GLN A 146 -33.32 35.65 -37.71
N PRO A 147 -32.98 36.45 -38.75
CA PRO A 147 -31.90 37.43 -38.68
C PRO A 147 -32.01 38.37 -37.47
N GLU A 148 -33.23 38.82 -37.12
CA GLU A 148 -33.47 39.72 -35.98
C GLU A 148 -33.02 39.11 -34.64
N VAL A 149 -33.18 37.79 -34.46
CA VAL A 149 -32.72 37.10 -33.25
C VAL A 149 -31.20 37.04 -33.22
N ILE A 150 -30.56 36.75 -34.36
CA ILE A 150 -29.10 36.67 -34.49
C ILE A 150 -28.44 38.02 -34.19
N ASP A 151 -29.01 39.11 -34.73
CA ASP A 151 -28.55 40.47 -34.47
C ASP A 151 -28.66 40.81 -32.99
N ARG A 152 -29.73 40.34 -32.33
CA ARG A 152 -29.90 40.51 -30.88
C ARG A 152 -28.84 39.76 -30.07
N PHE A 153 -28.53 38.52 -30.43
CA PHE A 153 -27.43 37.77 -29.82
C PHE A 153 -26.09 38.48 -29.96
N THR A 154 -25.86 39.10 -31.11
CA THR A 154 -24.64 39.89 -31.38
C THR A 154 -24.58 41.14 -30.52
N ALA A 155 -25.69 41.88 -30.40
CA ALA A 155 -25.79 43.07 -29.56
C ALA A 155 -25.60 42.76 -28.07
N VAL A 156 -26.26 41.72 -27.55
CA VAL A 156 -26.12 41.32 -26.14
C VAL A 156 -24.70 40.87 -25.84
N ARG A 157 -24.07 40.08 -26.73
CA ARG A 157 -22.67 39.66 -26.57
C ARG A 157 -21.71 40.84 -26.49
N ALA A 158 -21.89 41.84 -27.35
CA ALA A 158 -21.08 43.06 -27.30
C ALA A 158 -21.24 43.78 -25.95
N ARG A 159 -22.46 43.86 -25.42
CA ARG A 159 -22.78 44.48 -24.14
C ARG A 159 -22.15 43.76 -22.94
N ILE A 160 -22.19 42.43 -22.91
CA ILE A 160 -21.73 41.63 -21.75
C ILE A 160 -20.30 41.08 -21.89
N ARG A 161 -19.55 41.50 -22.91
CA ARG A 161 -18.21 40.99 -23.22
C ARG A 161 -17.26 41.00 -22.01
N ALA A 162 -17.21 42.13 -21.30
CA ALA A 162 -16.36 42.27 -20.11
C ALA A 162 -16.75 41.27 -19.00
N ARG A 163 -18.05 40.98 -18.84
CA ARG A 163 -18.56 40.00 -17.87
C ARG A 163 -18.18 38.58 -18.25
N ILE A 164 -18.26 38.24 -19.54
CA ILE A 164 -17.82 36.94 -20.08
C ILE A 164 -16.32 36.74 -19.84
N GLU A 165 -15.51 37.75 -20.15
CA GLU A 165 -14.04 37.69 -19.96
C GLU A 165 -13.68 37.50 -18.48
N GLU A 166 -14.33 38.23 -17.57
CA GLU A 166 -14.12 38.08 -16.12
C GLU A 166 -14.49 36.68 -15.62
N MET A 167 -15.67 36.18 -15.97
CA MET A 167 -16.10 34.81 -15.61
C MET A 167 -15.15 33.75 -16.15
N THR A 168 -14.64 33.93 -17.37
CA THR A 168 -13.70 33.01 -18.01
C THR A 168 -12.36 33.01 -17.27
N ARG A 169 -11.85 34.19 -16.87
CA ARG A 169 -10.64 34.33 -16.05
C ARG A 169 -10.80 33.65 -14.69
N GLN A 170 -11.93 33.87 -14.01
CA GLN A 170 -12.21 33.25 -12.71
C GLN A 170 -12.29 31.72 -12.81
N LYS A 171 -13.02 31.18 -13.79
CA LYS A 171 -13.09 29.72 -14.04
C LYS A 171 -11.71 29.14 -14.32
N ALA A 172 -10.90 29.80 -15.15
CA ALA A 172 -9.54 29.36 -15.46
C ALA A 172 -8.62 29.40 -14.22
N ALA A 173 -8.72 30.44 -13.38
CA ALA A 173 -7.97 30.53 -12.14
C ALA A 173 -8.37 29.44 -11.14
N ALA A 174 -9.67 29.18 -10.97
CA ALA A 174 -10.18 28.13 -10.12
C ALA A 174 -9.73 26.73 -10.58
N GLN A 175 -9.78 26.45 -11.89
CA GLN A 175 -9.28 25.19 -12.46
C GLN A 175 -7.78 25.01 -12.25
N ARG A 176 -6.98 26.07 -12.38
CA ARG A 176 -5.53 26.03 -12.10
C ARG A 176 -5.26 25.78 -10.62
N ALA A 177 -5.99 26.46 -9.72
CA ALA A 177 -5.87 26.27 -8.29
C ALA A 177 -6.22 24.83 -7.87
N GLU A 178 -7.27 24.26 -8.46
CA GLU A 178 -7.68 22.88 -8.17
C GLU A 178 -6.65 21.86 -8.66
N ARG A 179 -6.10 22.04 -9.87
CA ARG A 179 -5.00 21.20 -10.38
C ARG A 179 -3.79 21.23 -9.44
N LEU A 180 -3.38 22.42 -9.00
CA LEU A 180 -2.28 22.58 -8.06
C LEU A 180 -2.56 21.94 -6.69
N ARG A 181 -3.81 21.97 -6.21
CA ARG A 181 -4.21 21.30 -4.97
C ARG A 181 -4.10 19.79 -5.09
N ILE A 182 -4.58 19.22 -6.20
CA ILE A 182 -4.50 17.78 -6.47
C ILE A 182 -3.04 17.35 -6.60
N GLU A 183 -2.19 18.11 -7.29
CA GLU A 183 -0.76 17.83 -7.42
C GLU A 183 -0.03 17.87 -6.08
N ARG A 184 -0.27 18.91 -5.26
CA ARG A 184 0.31 19.00 -3.91
C ARG A 184 -0.12 17.84 -3.02
N GLY A 185 -1.40 17.48 -3.05
CA GLY A 185 -1.90 16.33 -2.27
C GLY A 185 -1.21 15.02 -2.65
N ARG A 186 -0.95 14.80 -3.94
CA ARG A 186 -0.20 13.62 -4.42
C ARG A 186 1.27 13.63 -3.96
N ASP A 187 1.92 14.79 -3.97
CA ASP A 187 3.31 14.91 -3.53
C ASP A 187 3.44 14.71 -2.01
N ASP A 188 2.51 15.23 -1.22
CA ASP A 188 2.48 15.03 0.22
C ASP A 188 2.21 13.57 0.59
N GLU A 189 1.30 12.90 -0.12
CA GLU A 189 1.06 11.46 0.04
C GLU A 189 2.31 10.62 -0.26
N ARG A 190 3.04 10.96 -1.34
CA ARG A 190 4.31 10.28 -1.68
C ARG A 190 5.36 10.46 -0.58
N ARG A 191 5.50 11.67 -0.03
CA ARG A 191 6.43 11.95 1.08
C ARG A 191 6.04 11.19 2.33
N TRP A 192 4.75 11.16 2.65
CA TRP A 192 4.21 10.40 3.77
C TRP A 192 4.49 8.90 3.65
N ILE A 193 4.23 8.31 2.48
CA ILE A 193 4.51 6.88 2.23
C ILE A 193 6.02 6.60 2.32
N ALA A 194 6.87 7.47 1.77
CA ALA A 194 8.32 7.31 1.86
C ALA A 194 8.81 7.36 3.31
N GLU A 195 8.26 8.27 4.12
CA GLU A 195 8.60 8.37 5.55
C GLU A 195 8.11 7.16 6.33
N LEU A 196 6.89 6.70 6.09
CA LEU A 196 6.37 5.45 6.66
C LEU A 196 7.26 4.26 6.30
N HIS A 197 7.72 4.18 5.05
CA HIS A 197 8.62 3.10 4.62
C HIS A 197 9.97 3.18 5.35
N ARG A 198 10.51 4.39 5.54
CA ARG A 198 11.74 4.62 6.31
C ARG A 198 11.61 4.19 7.77
N LEU A 199 10.49 4.51 8.40
CA LEU A 199 10.22 4.14 9.80
C LEU A 199 9.94 2.64 9.95
N ALA A 200 9.12 2.08 9.07
CA ALA A 200 8.78 0.65 9.08
C ALA A 200 9.94 -0.27 8.69
N GLY A 201 10.94 0.26 7.96
CA GLY A 201 12.16 -0.47 7.59
C GLY A 201 13.15 -0.68 8.75
N ARG A 202 12.91 -0.09 9.92
CA ARG A 202 13.79 -0.24 11.10
C ARG A 202 13.13 -1.13 12.14
N GLU A 203 13.76 -2.27 12.42
CA GLU A 203 13.37 -3.14 13.51
C GLU A 203 14.29 -2.89 14.71
N ARG A 204 13.69 -2.64 15.87
CA ARG A 204 14.41 -2.54 17.15
C ARG A 204 14.64 -3.96 17.67
N VAL A 205 15.85 -4.47 17.54
CA VAL A 205 16.23 -5.76 18.12
C VAL A 205 16.81 -5.48 19.51
N VAL A 206 16.18 -6.05 20.53
CA VAL A 206 16.67 -5.99 21.91
C VAL A 206 17.30 -7.32 22.23
N GLU A 207 18.64 -7.34 22.30
CA GLU A 207 19.39 -8.51 22.75
C GLU A 207 19.50 -8.45 24.27
N ARG A 208 18.99 -9.48 24.95
CA ARG A 208 19.07 -9.60 26.40
C ARG A 208 20.30 -10.41 26.79
N ASN A 209 21.18 -9.78 27.55
CA ASN A 209 22.35 -10.41 28.11
C ASN A 209 21.98 -11.14 29.40
N SER A 210 22.72 -12.21 29.71
CA SER A 210 22.49 -13.04 30.89
C SER A 210 23.68 -12.98 31.83
N ARG A 211 23.41 -12.69 33.10
CA ARG A 211 24.46 -12.63 34.15
C ARG A 211 25.20 -13.95 34.34
N TRP A 212 24.54 -15.08 34.07
CA TRP A 212 25.18 -16.39 34.15
C TRP A 212 26.23 -16.60 33.05
N ILE A 213 25.96 -16.08 31.84
CA ILE A 213 26.91 -16.14 30.73
C ILE A 213 28.13 -15.25 31.06
N ALA A 214 27.92 -14.12 31.73
CA ALA A 214 28.99 -13.25 32.22
C ALA A 214 29.86 -13.85 33.33
N MET A 215 29.51 -15.02 33.90
CA MET A 215 30.35 -15.75 34.85
C MET A 215 31.30 -16.75 34.17
N LEU A 216 31.18 -16.95 32.87
CA LEU A 216 32.04 -17.89 32.16
C LEU A 216 33.48 -17.34 32.08
N PRO A 217 34.49 -18.20 32.26
CA PRO A 217 35.88 -17.82 32.06
C PRO A 217 36.15 -17.49 30.58
N PHE A 218 37.38 -17.11 30.29
CA PHE A 218 37.90 -16.80 28.95
C PHE A 218 37.34 -15.52 28.32
N GLY A 219 36.99 -14.53 29.15
CA GLY A 219 36.59 -13.20 28.66
C GLY A 219 35.16 -13.12 28.09
N VAL A 220 34.36 -14.19 28.22
CA VAL A 220 33.00 -14.27 27.65
C VAL A 220 32.09 -13.16 28.16
N GLY A 221 32.18 -12.82 29.46
CA GLY A 221 31.40 -11.72 30.03
C GLY A 221 31.78 -10.34 29.49
N GLN A 222 33.06 -10.09 29.23
CA GLN A 222 33.56 -8.85 28.65
C GLN A 222 33.07 -8.68 27.22
N PHE A 223 33.10 -9.76 26.41
CA PHE A 223 32.52 -9.75 25.06
C PHE A 223 31.02 -9.48 25.07
N GLN A 224 30.30 -10.08 26.03
CA GLN A 224 28.87 -9.83 26.21
C GLN A 224 28.57 -8.36 26.58
N ASN A 225 29.45 -7.74 27.37
CA ASN A 225 29.35 -6.33 27.76
C ASN A 225 29.84 -5.36 26.67
N GLY A 226 30.46 -5.86 25.59
CA GLY A 226 30.98 -5.04 24.48
C GLY A 226 32.42 -4.55 24.64
N ASP A 227 33.11 -4.99 25.70
CA ASP A 227 34.51 -4.65 25.97
C ASP A 227 35.45 -5.66 25.29
N GLU A 228 35.54 -5.60 23.96
CA GLU A 228 36.29 -6.58 23.15
C GLU A 228 37.77 -6.68 23.54
N GLY A 229 38.41 -5.54 23.85
CA GLY A 229 39.83 -5.51 24.24
C GLY A 229 40.11 -6.28 25.53
N LEU A 230 39.26 -6.10 26.55
CA LEU A 230 39.37 -6.84 27.82
C LEU A 230 38.97 -8.30 27.65
N GLY A 231 37.99 -8.59 26.77
CA GLY A 231 37.63 -9.96 26.40
C GLY A 231 38.83 -10.73 25.86
N TRP A 232 39.54 -10.16 24.88
CA TRP A 232 40.75 -10.78 24.33
C TRP A 232 41.89 -10.91 25.35
N PHE A 233 42.09 -9.91 26.20
CA PHE A 233 43.10 -9.96 27.25
C PHE A 233 42.88 -11.16 28.19
N PHE A 234 41.67 -11.32 28.73
CA PHE A 234 41.35 -12.43 29.62
C PHE A 234 41.36 -13.77 28.89
N LEU A 235 40.85 -13.84 27.66
CA LEU A 235 40.88 -15.05 26.84
C LEU A 235 42.32 -15.56 26.64
N VAL A 236 43.22 -14.69 26.16
CA VAL A 236 44.61 -15.07 25.89
C VAL A 236 45.37 -15.35 27.19
N GLY A 237 45.24 -14.48 28.20
CA GLY A 237 45.94 -14.64 29.47
C GLY A 237 45.56 -15.92 30.19
N GLN A 238 44.26 -16.26 30.23
CA GLN A 238 43.79 -17.50 30.84
C GLN A 238 44.13 -18.73 30.01
N ALA A 239 44.09 -18.65 28.67
CA ALA A 239 44.50 -19.76 27.81
C ALA A 239 45.99 -20.11 28.00
N VAL A 240 46.87 -19.10 28.05
CA VAL A 240 48.30 -19.29 28.28
C VAL A 240 48.53 -19.86 29.68
N ALA A 241 48.02 -19.20 30.73
CA ALA A 241 48.25 -19.64 32.11
C ALA A 241 47.65 -21.03 32.40
N GLY A 242 46.42 -21.27 31.94
CA GLY A 242 45.75 -22.57 32.07
C GLY A 242 46.45 -23.66 31.27
N GLY A 243 46.85 -23.38 30.03
CA GLY A 243 47.62 -24.30 29.19
C GLY A 243 48.97 -24.67 29.82
N THR A 244 49.71 -23.68 30.31
CA THR A 244 50.97 -23.90 31.03
C THR A 244 50.77 -24.75 32.29
N SER A 245 49.71 -24.51 33.06
CA SER A 245 49.38 -25.34 34.23
C SER A 245 49.10 -26.79 33.85
N ILE A 246 48.30 -27.03 32.80
CA ILE A 246 48.00 -28.40 32.34
C ILE A 246 49.28 -29.11 31.88
N VAL A 247 50.09 -28.47 31.04
CA VAL A 247 51.33 -29.06 30.52
C VAL A 247 52.33 -29.36 31.64
N SER A 248 52.49 -28.44 32.59
CA SER A 248 53.40 -28.64 33.72
C SER A 248 52.90 -29.72 34.70
N ALA A 249 51.59 -29.86 34.89
CA ALA A 249 51.01 -30.97 35.65
C ALA A 249 51.24 -32.33 34.97
N LEU A 250 51.11 -32.41 33.64
CA LEU A 250 51.42 -33.63 32.87
C LEU A 250 52.92 -33.98 32.95
N ALA A 251 53.80 -32.97 32.87
CA ALA A 251 55.23 -33.17 33.05
C ALA A 251 55.58 -33.65 34.46
N LEU A 252 54.93 -33.10 35.49
CA LEU A 252 55.10 -33.57 36.87
C LEU A 252 54.68 -35.04 37.02
N SER A 253 53.53 -35.41 36.46
CA SER A 253 53.06 -36.80 36.46
C SER A 253 54.02 -37.75 35.74
N SER A 254 54.61 -37.33 34.62
CA SER A 254 55.59 -38.17 33.92
C SER A 254 56.88 -38.38 34.73
N TYR A 255 57.33 -37.38 35.49
CA TYR A 255 58.50 -37.51 36.37
C TYR A 255 58.23 -38.40 37.60
N THR A 256 57.03 -38.36 38.18
CA THR A 256 56.69 -39.20 39.34
C THR A 256 56.49 -40.67 38.99
N ASN A 257 56.23 -40.99 37.72
CA ASN A 257 56.06 -42.36 37.22
C ASN A 257 57.39 -43.04 36.84
N VAL A 258 58.54 -42.41 37.07
CA VAL A 258 59.85 -43.01 36.84
C VAL A 258 60.16 -43.98 37.99
N ASP A 259 60.31 -45.27 37.67
CA ASP A 259 60.69 -46.29 38.65
C ASP A 259 62.16 -46.13 39.04
N VAL A 260 62.41 -45.75 40.30
CA VAL A 260 63.75 -45.52 40.87
C VAL A 260 64.27 -46.79 41.56
N THR A 261 63.49 -47.89 41.58
CA THR A 261 63.95 -49.13 42.19
C THR A 261 65.03 -49.80 41.31
N PRO A 262 66.21 -50.15 41.86
CA PRO A 262 67.20 -50.90 41.11
C PRO A 262 66.64 -52.27 40.74
N ARG A 263 66.40 -52.52 39.45
CA ARG A 263 65.93 -53.83 38.98
C ARG A 263 67.02 -54.89 39.22
N PRO A 264 66.71 -56.07 39.81
CA PRO A 264 67.69 -57.15 39.96
C PRO A 264 68.24 -57.55 38.59
N ARG A 265 69.56 -57.59 38.46
CA ARG A 265 70.27 -57.58 37.17
C ARG A 265 70.70 -58.98 36.73
N ALA A 266 70.64 -59.26 35.43
CA ALA A 266 71.37 -60.36 34.79
C ALA A 266 72.83 -59.93 34.50
N PRO A 267 73.84 -60.80 34.67
CA PRO A 267 75.24 -60.41 34.50
C PRO A 267 75.52 -59.90 33.08
N GLY A 268 76.01 -58.65 32.95
CA GLY A 268 76.52 -58.09 31.69
C GLY A 268 75.95 -56.74 31.21
N THR A 269 74.79 -56.26 31.68
CA THR A 269 74.09 -55.10 31.03
C THR A 269 74.19 -53.78 31.81
N PRO A 270 74.89 -52.72 31.40
CA PRO A 270 75.19 -51.54 32.24
C PRO A 270 73.96 -51.00 32.99
N ALA A 271 74.09 -50.78 34.30
CA ALA A 271 72.99 -50.28 35.13
C ALA A 271 72.65 -48.85 34.70
N GLN A 272 71.40 -48.60 34.35
CA GLN A 272 70.91 -47.26 34.08
C GLN A 272 70.75 -46.52 35.40
N ALA A 273 71.77 -45.79 35.81
CA ALA A 273 71.72 -44.93 36.98
C ALA A 273 70.86 -43.70 36.65
N VAL A 274 69.72 -43.57 37.32
CA VAL A 274 68.92 -42.35 37.27
C VAL A 274 69.56 -41.34 38.22
N ASP A 275 69.88 -40.15 37.72
CA ASP A 275 70.36 -39.03 38.53
C ASP A 275 69.17 -38.46 39.34
N ILE A 276 69.16 -38.81 40.62
CA ILE A 276 68.08 -38.47 41.56
C ILE A 276 68.04 -36.95 41.81
N ASP A 277 69.20 -36.28 41.87
CA ASP A 277 69.27 -34.85 42.15
C ASP A 277 68.77 -34.03 40.97
N ALA A 278 69.16 -34.41 39.74
CA ALA A 278 68.63 -33.80 38.52
C ALA A 278 67.13 -34.05 38.35
N LEU A 279 66.62 -35.23 38.74
CA LEU A 279 65.18 -35.54 38.70
C LEU A 279 64.40 -34.70 39.72
N ASN A 280 64.88 -34.61 40.97
CA ASN A 280 64.26 -33.80 42.02
C ASN A 280 64.21 -32.32 41.64
N SER A 281 65.29 -31.77 41.09
CA SER A 281 65.34 -30.38 40.60
C SER A 281 64.29 -30.09 39.50
N ARG A 282 64.08 -31.05 38.58
CA ARG A 282 63.04 -30.94 37.53
C ARG A 282 61.62 -31.04 38.10
N ILE A 283 61.40 -31.94 39.06
CA ILE A 283 60.13 -32.08 39.78
C ILE A 283 59.79 -30.78 40.51
N GLU A 284 60.75 -30.20 41.24
CA GLU A 284 60.55 -28.94 41.96
C GLU A 284 60.25 -27.78 41.00
N THR A 285 60.99 -27.69 39.90
CA THR A 285 60.77 -26.66 38.88
C THR A 285 59.39 -26.80 38.23
N ALA A 286 59.02 -28.02 37.82
CA ALA A 286 57.71 -28.27 37.22
C ALA A 286 56.56 -27.99 38.20
N ALA A 287 56.73 -28.35 39.49
CA ALA A 287 55.76 -28.07 40.53
C ALA A 287 55.64 -26.56 40.81
N ALA A 288 56.75 -25.82 40.84
CA ALA A 288 56.74 -24.37 41.01
C ALA A 288 56.05 -23.67 39.83
N VAL A 289 56.41 -24.04 38.60
CA VAL A 289 55.78 -23.51 37.37
C VAL A 289 54.27 -23.80 37.36
N ASN A 290 53.86 -25.03 37.70
CA ASN A 290 52.44 -25.37 37.75
C ASN A 290 51.68 -24.53 38.78
N ARG A 291 52.21 -24.37 40.00
CA ARG A 291 51.56 -23.57 41.06
C ARG A 291 51.42 -22.10 40.65
N VAL A 292 52.45 -21.51 40.06
CA VAL A 292 52.42 -20.12 39.59
C VAL A 292 51.44 -19.97 38.42
N ALA A 293 51.48 -20.87 37.44
CA ALA A 293 50.59 -20.85 36.29
C ALA A 293 49.12 -21.04 36.69
N PHE A 294 48.84 -22.01 37.57
CA PHE A 294 47.51 -22.25 38.11
C PHE A 294 47.00 -21.06 38.95
N GLY A 295 47.83 -20.52 39.85
CA GLY A 295 47.47 -19.35 40.66
C GLY A 295 47.18 -18.12 39.80
N THR A 296 47.99 -17.90 38.75
CA THR A 296 47.76 -16.82 37.77
C THR A 296 46.46 -17.05 37.01
N PHE A 297 46.21 -18.27 36.53
CA PHE A 297 44.96 -18.63 35.87
C PHE A 297 43.74 -18.38 36.76
N ALA A 298 43.75 -18.91 37.98
CA ALA A 298 42.64 -18.76 38.93
C ALA A 298 42.37 -17.29 39.27
N THR A 299 43.42 -16.49 39.45
CA THR A 299 43.31 -15.05 39.71
C THR A 299 42.70 -14.32 38.51
N LEU A 300 43.16 -14.61 37.29
CA LEU A 300 42.62 -14.01 36.06
C LEU A 300 41.15 -14.40 35.84
N VAL A 301 40.76 -15.64 36.18
CA VAL A 301 39.36 -16.08 36.10
C VAL A 301 38.50 -15.30 37.10
N ALA A 302 38.90 -15.24 38.37
CA ALA A 302 38.14 -14.52 39.39
C ALA A 302 38.03 -13.02 39.08
N ALA A 303 39.13 -12.38 38.68
CA ALA A 303 39.16 -10.98 38.27
C ALA A 303 38.28 -10.72 37.04
N GLY A 304 38.34 -11.63 36.03
CA GLY A 304 37.50 -11.55 34.85
C GLY A 304 36.02 -11.64 35.17
N ILE A 305 35.61 -12.59 36.02
CA ILE A 305 34.20 -12.74 36.44
C ILE A 305 33.74 -11.50 37.21
N ALA A 306 34.52 -11.06 38.21
CA ALA A 306 34.18 -9.89 39.00
C ALA A 306 34.01 -8.65 38.12
N HIS A 307 34.94 -8.42 37.20
CA HIS A 307 34.87 -7.31 36.27
C HIS A 307 33.62 -7.39 35.37
N ALA A 308 33.34 -8.55 34.78
CA ALA A 308 32.17 -8.73 33.91
C ALA A 308 30.83 -8.54 34.64
N GLN A 309 30.75 -8.89 35.93
CA GLN A 309 29.55 -8.65 36.74
C GLN A 309 29.37 -7.16 37.08
N ILE A 310 30.47 -6.44 37.32
CA ILE A 310 30.45 -5.00 37.62
C ILE A 310 30.06 -4.20 36.37
N THR A 311 30.61 -4.55 35.20
CA THR A 311 30.33 -3.86 33.94
C THR A 311 29.13 -4.43 33.18
N PHE A 312 28.30 -5.24 33.84
CA PHE A 312 27.21 -5.95 33.18
C PHE A 312 26.16 -5.02 32.56
N ILE A 313 25.99 -5.13 31.24
CA ILE A 313 24.96 -4.39 30.50
C ILE A 313 23.81 -5.37 30.18
N PRO A 314 22.59 -5.16 30.73
CA PRO A 314 21.50 -6.12 30.63
C PRO A 314 20.86 -6.20 29.24
N GLU A 315 20.77 -5.08 28.52
CA GLU A 315 20.11 -5.01 27.23
C GLU A 315 20.95 -4.18 26.25
N ARG A 316 21.17 -4.72 25.05
CA ARG A 316 21.77 -3.99 23.93
C ARG A 316 20.71 -3.76 22.88
N VAL A 317 20.46 -2.50 22.57
CA VAL A 317 19.49 -2.11 21.54
C VAL A 317 20.26 -1.89 20.25
N SER A 318 19.95 -2.68 19.23
CA SER A 318 20.46 -2.49 17.88
C SER A 318 19.30 -2.27 16.91
N PHE A 319 19.53 -1.41 15.91
CA PHE A 319 18.56 -1.18 14.84
C PHE A 319 19.00 -1.99 13.63
N ARG A 320 18.17 -2.96 13.23
CA ARG A 320 18.41 -3.77 12.02
C ARG A 320 17.43 -3.35 10.93
N THR A 321 17.93 -3.24 9.70
CA THR A 321 17.07 -3.01 8.54
C THR A 321 16.25 -4.27 8.26
N ARG A 322 14.93 -4.15 8.32
CA ARG A 322 14.00 -5.22 7.95
C ARG A 322 13.52 -5.01 6.52
N ARG A 323 13.34 -6.11 5.78
CA ARG A 323 12.62 -6.07 4.49
C ARG A 323 11.14 -5.79 4.78
N VAL A 324 10.69 -4.59 4.43
CA VAL A 324 9.28 -4.24 4.46
C VAL A 324 8.56 -5.08 3.38
N PRO A 325 7.45 -5.76 3.70
CA PRO A 325 6.69 -6.46 2.67
C PRO A 325 6.27 -5.47 1.57
N PRO A 326 6.25 -5.90 0.30
CA PRO A 326 5.79 -5.04 -0.77
C PRO A 326 4.37 -4.55 -0.47
N PRO A 327 4.02 -3.32 -0.87
CA PRO A 327 2.65 -2.85 -0.71
C PRO A 327 1.69 -3.87 -1.35
N PRO A 328 0.53 -4.14 -0.72
CA PRO A 328 -0.47 -5.02 -1.32
C PRO A 328 -0.78 -4.53 -2.74
N PRO A 329 -1.03 -5.42 -3.70
CA PRO A 329 -1.41 -5.01 -5.04
C PRO A 329 -2.59 -4.04 -4.92
N GLY A 330 -2.40 -2.81 -5.40
CA GLY A 330 -3.45 -1.81 -5.34
C GLY A 330 -4.69 -2.35 -6.05
N PHE A 331 -5.85 -2.21 -5.42
CA PHE A 331 -7.14 -2.58 -6.02
C PHE A 331 -7.35 -1.68 -7.25
N SER A 332 -6.97 -2.18 -8.42
CA SER A 332 -7.23 -1.52 -9.70
C SER A 332 -8.41 -2.23 -10.32
N ALA A 333 -9.57 -1.57 -10.29
CA ALA A 333 -10.78 -2.03 -10.96
C ALA A 333 -11.01 -1.14 -12.17
N ALA A 334 -10.76 -1.66 -13.36
CA ALA A 334 -11.08 -0.98 -14.61
C ALA A 334 -12.47 -1.44 -15.08
N PRO A 335 -13.42 -0.51 -15.36
CA PRO A 335 -14.66 -0.88 -16.02
C PRO A 335 -14.36 -1.36 -17.44
N THR A 336 -14.84 -2.55 -17.79
CA THR A 336 -14.74 -3.12 -19.14
C THR A 336 -16.14 -3.34 -19.70
N ILE A 337 -16.32 -2.99 -20.97
CA ILE A 337 -17.55 -3.25 -21.72
C ILE A 337 -17.19 -4.22 -22.84
N SER A 338 -17.80 -5.40 -22.84
CA SER A 338 -17.59 -6.41 -23.89
C SER A 338 -18.91 -6.71 -24.60
N ALA A 339 -18.87 -6.65 -25.94
CA ALA A 339 -19.98 -7.08 -26.79
C ALA A 339 -19.78 -8.56 -27.15
N LEU A 340 -20.67 -9.42 -26.66
CA LEU A 340 -20.73 -10.84 -27.02
C LEU A 340 -22.02 -11.09 -27.82
N PRO A 341 -22.07 -12.11 -28.70
CA PRO A 341 -23.31 -12.47 -29.41
C PRO A 341 -24.41 -12.78 -28.39
N GLY A 342 -25.43 -11.92 -28.33
CA GLY A 342 -26.51 -11.98 -27.34
C GLY A 342 -26.58 -10.81 -26.35
N GLY A 343 -25.66 -9.84 -26.37
CA GLY A 343 -25.83 -8.58 -25.61
C GLY A 343 -24.53 -7.81 -25.28
N LEU A 344 -24.71 -6.60 -24.75
CA LEU A 344 -23.66 -5.79 -24.14
C LEU A 344 -23.51 -6.18 -22.67
N TYR A 345 -22.30 -6.55 -22.27
CA TYR A 345 -21.96 -6.89 -20.88
C TYR A 345 -21.01 -5.83 -20.33
N ALA A 346 -21.34 -5.26 -19.16
CA ALA A 346 -20.44 -4.42 -18.38
C ALA A 346 -19.89 -5.25 -17.20
N GLY A 347 -18.56 -5.21 -17.02
CA GLY A 347 -17.88 -5.90 -15.93
C GLY A 347 -16.77 -5.05 -15.34
N LEU A 348 -16.31 -5.41 -14.15
CA LEU A 348 -15.08 -4.85 -13.57
C LEU A 348 -13.96 -5.87 -13.77
N LEU A 349 -12.91 -5.46 -14.47
CA LEU A 349 -11.70 -6.25 -14.60
C LEU A 349 -10.67 -5.67 -13.65
N GLY A 350 -10.25 -6.47 -12.67
CA GLY A 350 -9.31 -6.02 -11.66
C GLY A 350 -8.24 -7.04 -11.32
N ARG A 351 -7.11 -6.53 -10.85
CA ARG A 351 -6.06 -7.32 -10.19
C ARG A 351 -6.36 -7.26 -8.69
N PHE A 352 -6.62 -8.42 -8.10
CA PHE A 352 -6.92 -8.60 -6.68
C PHE A 352 -5.72 -9.19 -5.95
#